data_AF-A0A1J8QHX3-F1
#
_entry.id   AF-A0A1J8QHX3-F1
#
_cell.length_a   1.000
_cell.length_b   1.000
_cell.length_c   1.000
_cell.angle_alpha   90.00
_cell.angle_beta   90.00
_cell.angle_gamma   90.00
#
_symmetry.space_group_name_H-M   'P 1'
#
loop_
_entity.id
_entity.type
_entity.pdbx_description
1 polymer ?
#
loop_
_entity_poly.entity_id
_entity_poly.type
_entity_poly.pdbx_seq_one_letter_code
_entity_poly.pdbx_strand_id
1 'polypeptide(L)'
;MLHQTFRPESALKFRPMQVRRAHEMIVNLLDEPQQYNSHLATFSSSIGMSAVYDYEVSARDDPLVRIVADALDIGIAMMTPERAVVLKLFPFLLKLPDWCPGSSIKRDAQVSTDRTNEMIEMPFRYVKQHMADNLGVGRSSMVAENLQRMEKEDGALKPMFETALKRAATTAFAGE
;
A
#
# COMPACT_ATOMS: atom_id res chain seq x y z
N MET A 1 -5.83 -15.04 0.76
CA MET A 1 -4.62 -14.43 0.17
C MET A 1 -3.61 -14.09 1.26
N LEU A 2 -3.91 -13.14 2.16
CA LEU A 2 -3.06 -12.77 3.30
C LEU A 2 -2.50 -13.96 4.08
N HIS A 3 -3.37 -14.81 4.63
CA HIS A 3 -2.96 -15.97 5.41
C HIS A 3 -2.07 -16.95 4.63
N GLN A 4 -2.29 -17.13 3.32
CA GLN A 4 -1.47 -18.03 2.52
C GLN A 4 -0.07 -17.49 2.27
N THR A 5 0.05 -16.17 2.04
CA THR A 5 1.33 -15.50 1.80
C THR A 5 2.12 -15.35 3.10
N PHE A 6 1.47 -14.95 4.19
CA PHE A 6 2.13 -14.59 5.46
C PHE A 6 2.00 -15.65 6.56
N ARG A 7 1.68 -16.90 6.22
CA ARG A 7 1.76 -18.01 7.19
C ARG A 7 3.19 -18.17 7.74
N PRO A 8 3.36 -18.66 8.98
CA PRO A 8 4.67 -18.78 9.63
C PRO A 8 5.72 -19.50 8.79
N GLU A 9 5.33 -20.53 8.03
CA GLU A 9 6.24 -21.31 7.18
C GLU A 9 6.75 -20.50 5.98
N SER A 10 5.91 -19.58 5.46
CA SER A 10 6.28 -18.68 4.37
C SER A 10 7.14 -17.51 4.85
N ALA A 11 7.08 -17.14 6.13
CA ALA A 11 7.84 -16.03 6.70
C ALA A 11 9.36 -16.23 6.56
N LEU A 12 9.84 -17.48 6.56
CA LEU A 12 11.25 -17.82 6.37
C LEU A 12 11.80 -17.32 5.02
N LYS A 13 10.96 -17.22 3.99
CA LYS A 13 11.36 -16.73 2.66
C LYS A 13 11.74 -15.25 2.66
N PHE A 14 11.15 -14.47 3.57
CA PHE A 14 11.41 -13.03 3.68
C PHE A 14 12.63 -12.71 4.55
N ARG A 15 13.15 -13.68 5.33
CA ARG A 15 14.28 -13.45 6.25
C ARG A 15 15.53 -12.85 5.58
N PRO A 16 16.00 -13.35 4.42
CA PRO A 16 17.19 -12.76 3.79
C PRO A 16 17.01 -11.28 3.47
N MET A 17 15.84 -10.90 2.95
CA MET A 17 15.49 -9.51 2.67
C MET A 17 15.39 -8.70 3.97
N GLN A 18 14.74 -9.23 5.01
CA GLN A 18 14.63 -8.55 6.31
C GLN A 18 15.98 -8.27 6.95
N VAL A 19 16.91 -9.23 6.92
CA VAL A 19 18.27 -9.06 7.44
C VAL A 19 19.02 -7.98 6.66
N ARG A 20 18.93 -7.99 5.32
CA ARG A 20 19.55 -6.95 4.48
C ARG A 20 19.05 -5.55 4.85
N ARG A 21 17.74 -5.36 4.93
CA ARG A 21 17.13 -4.07 5.30
C ARG A 21 17.44 -3.67 6.74
N ALA A 22 17.57 -4.63 7.66
CA ALA A 22 17.93 -4.35 9.05
C ALA A 22 19.37 -3.84 9.15
N HIS A 23 20.30 -4.41 8.38
CA HIS A 23 21.66 -3.89 8.30
C HIS A 23 21.70 -2.46 7.74
N GLU A 24 20.97 -2.18 6.65
CA GLU A 24 20.86 -0.82 6.08
C GLU A 24 20.30 0.18 7.11
N MET A 25 19.26 -0.21 7.84
CA MET A 25 18.68 0.61 8.91
C MET A 25 19.69 0.90 10.02
N ILE A 26 20.46 -0.10 10.47
CA ILE A 26 21.46 0.07 11.52
C ILE A 26 22.57 1.03 11.06
N VAL A 27 23.04 0.90 9.81
CA VAL A 27 24.05 1.82 9.25
C VAL A 27 23.51 3.25 9.25
N ASN A 28 22.31 3.46 8.72
CA ASN A 28 21.69 4.79 8.70
C ASN A 28 21.47 5.37 10.11
N LEU A 29 21.16 4.52 11.09
CA LEU A 29 20.99 4.90 12.48
C LEU A 29 22.31 5.31 13.14
N LEU A 30 23.44 4.68 12.76
CA LEU A 30 24.76 5.08 13.25
C LEU A 30 25.20 6.43 12.67
N ASP A 31 24.85 6.71 11.41
CA ASP A 31 25.15 7.98 10.75
C ASP A 31 24.29 9.14 11.28
N GLU A 32 22.99 8.91 11.45
CA GLU A 32 22.02 9.96 11.84
C GLU A 32 21.08 9.46 12.97
N PRO A 33 21.58 9.26 14.20
CA PRO A 33 20.83 8.64 15.29
C PRO A 33 19.62 9.46 15.75
N GLN A 34 19.64 10.77 15.55
CA GLN A 34 18.54 11.66 15.89
C GLN A 34 17.30 11.40 15.02
N GLN A 35 17.48 10.80 13.84
CA GLN A 35 16.40 10.48 12.89
C GLN A 35 15.86 9.05 13.05
N TYR A 36 16.05 8.40 14.21
CA TYR A 36 15.69 6.99 14.44
C TYR A 36 14.26 6.63 14.03
N ASN A 37 13.26 7.50 14.28
CA ASN A 37 11.87 7.24 13.88
C ASN A 37 11.73 7.11 12.36
N SER A 38 12.42 7.98 11.60
CA SER A 38 12.41 7.92 10.14
C SER A 38 13.07 6.64 9.64
N HIS A 39 14.21 6.24 10.23
CA HIS A 39 14.89 4.99 9.86
C HIS A 39 14.04 3.75 10.13
N LEU A 40 13.33 3.70 11.26
CA LEU A 40 12.40 2.61 11.60
C LEU A 40 11.19 2.57 10.65
N ALA A 41 10.65 3.74 10.29
CA ALA A 41 9.55 3.85 9.35
C ALA A 41 9.98 3.35 7.96
N THR A 42 11.11 3.84 7.43
CA THR A 42 11.66 3.39 6.14
C THR A 42 11.96 1.89 6.14
N PHE A 43 12.52 1.35 7.23
CA PHE A 43 12.73 -0.09 7.36
C PHE A 43 11.41 -0.85 7.23
N SER A 44 10.40 -0.49 8.01
CA SER A 44 9.09 -1.15 8.02
C SER A 44 8.40 -1.07 6.66
N SER A 45 8.38 0.11 6.05
CA SER A 45 7.84 0.32 4.70
C SER A 45 8.60 -0.49 3.65
N SER A 46 9.93 -0.59 3.76
CA SER A 46 10.73 -1.41 2.85
C SER A 46 10.40 -2.89 2.98
N ILE A 47 10.24 -3.43 4.19
CA ILE A 47 9.86 -4.83 4.37
C ILE A 47 8.50 -5.11 3.72
N GLY A 48 7.51 -4.26 4.00
CA GLY A 48 6.16 -4.41 3.48
C GLY A 48 6.10 -4.31 1.96
N MET A 49 6.73 -3.28 1.38
CA MET A 49 6.69 -3.07 -0.06
C MET A 49 7.45 -4.17 -0.83
N SER A 50 8.56 -4.68 -0.28
CA SER A 50 9.26 -5.83 -0.86
C SER A 50 8.43 -7.12 -0.75
N ALA A 51 7.82 -7.42 0.40
CA ALA A 51 7.06 -8.65 0.58
C ALA A 51 5.74 -8.67 -0.22
N VAL A 52 5.05 -7.53 -0.32
CA VAL A 52 3.74 -7.44 -0.99
C VAL A 52 3.89 -7.23 -2.49
N TYR A 53 4.82 -6.36 -2.90
CA TYR A 53 4.93 -5.87 -4.28
C TYR A 53 6.28 -6.16 -4.96
N ASP A 54 7.20 -6.91 -4.34
CA ASP A 54 8.57 -7.11 -4.86
C ASP A 54 9.28 -5.78 -5.20
N TYR A 55 8.95 -4.73 -4.46
CA TYR A 55 9.47 -3.40 -4.69
C TYR A 55 10.70 -3.16 -3.82
N GLU A 56 11.78 -2.71 -4.45
CA GLU A 56 13.00 -2.34 -3.74
C GLU A 56 12.94 -0.85 -3.39
N VAL A 57 12.54 -0.56 -2.14
CA VAL A 57 12.48 0.81 -1.63
C VAL A 57 13.87 1.44 -1.65
N SER A 58 13.91 2.67 -2.17
CA SER A 58 15.08 3.55 -2.16
C SER A 58 15.41 4.01 -0.75
N ALA A 59 16.70 4.17 -0.43
CA ALA A 59 17.13 4.52 0.92
C ALA A 59 16.57 5.86 1.44
N ARG A 60 16.26 6.81 0.54
CA ARG A 60 15.74 8.15 0.86
C ARG A 60 14.69 8.57 -0.18
N ASP A 61 13.66 9.26 0.29
CA ASP A 61 12.61 9.92 -0.53
C ASP A 61 11.98 9.03 -1.61
N ASP A 62 11.70 7.77 -1.25
CA ASP A 62 11.11 6.83 -2.18
C ASP A 62 9.70 7.29 -2.61
N PRO A 63 9.44 7.40 -3.93
CA PRO A 63 8.20 7.98 -4.42
C PRO A 63 6.97 7.13 -4.07
N LEU A 64 7.08 5.80 -4.06
CA LEU A 64 5.95 4.94 -3.71
C LEU A 64 5.70 4.95 -2.21
N VAL A 65 6.74 4.97 -1.39
CA VAL A 65 6.59 5.11 0.07
C VAL A 65 5.92 6.45 0.41
N ARG A 66 6.32 7.55 -0.24
CA ARG A 66 5.70 8.86 -0.03
C ARG A 66 4.22 8.88 -0.41
N ILE A 67 3.87 8.34 -1.59
CA ILE A 67 2.46 8.23 -2.02
C ILE A 67 1.60 7.52 -0.97
N VAL A 68 2.12 6.43 -0.41
CA VAL A 68 1.41 5.68 0.64
C VAL A 68 1.31 6.51 1.91
N ALA A 69 2.41 7.06 2.39
CA ALA A 69 2.43 7.86 3.63
C ALA A 69 1.44 9.03 3.54
N ASP A 70 1.47 9.79 2.45
CA ASP A 70 0.56 10.90 2.20
C ASP A 70 -0.92 10.45 2.18
N ALA A 71 -1.20 9.30 1.54
CA ALA A 71 -2.56 8.76 1.47
C ALA A 71 -3.06 8.27 2.84
N LEU A 72 -2.19 7.64 3.64
CA LEU A 72 -2.51 7.21 5.01
C LEU A 72 -2.76 8.42 5.92
N ASP A 73 -1.91 9.44 5.88
CA ASP A 73 -2.07 10.64 6.69
C ASP A 73 -3.40 11.36 6.39
N ILE A 74 -3.70 11.54 5.10
CA ILE A 74 -4.97 12.12 4.67
C ILE A 74 -6.15 11.22 5.08
N GLY A 75 -6.05 9.91 4.86
CA GLY A 75 -7.09 8.95 5.22
C GLY A 75 -7.40 8.95 6.71
N ILE A 76 -6.38 8.88 7.56
CA ILE A 76 -6.50 8.92 9.02
C ILE A 76 -7.15 10.23 9.47
N ALA A 77 -6.71 11.37 8.92
CA ALA A 77 -7.31 12.67 9.22
C ALA A 77 -8.80 12.76 8.81
N MET A 78 -9.23 12.00 7.79
CA MET A 78 -10.62 11.92 7.36
C MET A 78 -11.47 10.97 8.22
N MET A 79 -10.88 9.94 8.81
CA MET A 79 -11.56 8.89 9.59
C MET A 79 -11.85 9.28 11.05
N THR A 80 -12.17 10.55 11.31
CA THR A 80 -12.55 10.98 12.66
C THR A 80 -14.02 10.66 12.98
N PRO A 81 -14.36 10.31 14.24
CA PRO A 81 -15.74 10.04 14.64
C PRO A 81 -16.70 11.21 14.34
N GLU A 82 -16.23 12.44 14.51
CA GLU A 82 -16.99 13.66 14.26
C GLU A 82 -17.40 13.78 12.78
N ARG A 83 -16.44 13.59 11.86
CA ARG A 83 -16.71 13.60 10.42
C ARG A 83 -17.64 12.45 10.02
N ALA A 84 -17.45 11.27 10.61
CA ALA A 84 -18.32 10.12 10.38
C ALA A 84 -19.77 10.38 10.82
N VAL A 85 -19.99 11.01 11.97
CA VAL A 85 -21.33 11.38 12.47
C VAL A 85 -21.99 12.40 11.53
N VAL A 86 -21.27 13.44 11.10
CA VAL A 86 -21.79 14.44 10.17
C VAL A 86 -22.20 13.82 8.85
N LEU A 87 -21.38 12.94 8.26
CA LEU A 87 -21.70 12.25 7.00
C LEU A 87 -22.87 11.26 7.15
N LYS A 88 -23.01 10.61 8.31
CA LYS A 88 -24.16 9.74 8.61
C LYS A 88 -25.46 10.52 8.72
N LEU A 89 -25.45 11.70 9.35
CA LEU A 89 -26.64 12.54 9.53
C LEU A 89 -27.01 13.32 8.26
N PHE A 90 -26.00 13.76 7.50
CA PHE A 90 -26.16 14.66 6.36
C PHE A 90 -25.46 14.11 5.10
N PRO A 91 -25.94 13.00 4.51
CA PRO A 91 -25.30 12.37 3.35
C PRO A 91 -25.33 13.25 2.09
N PHE A 92 -26.22 14.24 2.02
CA PHE A 92 -26.29 15.17 0.89
C PHE A 92 -25.05 16.07 0.77
N LEU A 93 -24.24 16.21 1.84
CA LEU A 93 -23.01 17.00 1.82
C LEU A 93 -22.00 16.50 0.76
N LEU A 94 -21.99 15.20 0.46
CA LEU A 94 -21.16 14.61 -0.59
C LEU A 94 -21.66 14.93 -2.02
N LYS A 95 -22.88 15.45 -2.15
CA LYS A 95 -23.52 15.78 -3.44
C LYS A 95 -23.62 17.29 -3.67
N LEU A 96 -23.08 18.11 -2.77
CA LEU A 96 -23.14 19.56 -2.91
C LEU A 96 -22.41 20.04 -4.18
N PRO A 97 -22.94 21.06 -4.86
CA PRO A 97 -22.18 21.81 -5.85
C PRO A 97 -20.94 22.47 -5.24
N ASP A 98 -19.86 22.59 -6.01
CA ASP A 98 -18.55 23.04 -5.48
C ASP A 98 -18.55 24.49 -5.00
N TRP A 99 -19.55 25.28 -5.41
CA TRP A 99 -19.74 26.68 -5.02
C TRP A 99 -20.55 26.87 -3.72
N CYS A 100 -21.16 25.81 -3.18
CA CYS A 100 -22.04 25.89 -2.02
C CYS A 100 -21.25 25.92 -0.69
N PRO A 101 -21.70 26.65 0.35
CA PRO A 101 -21.13 26.54 1.69
C PRO A 101 -21.23 25.09 2.22
N GLY A 102 -20.12 24.54 2.73
CA GLY A 102 -20.05 23.14 3.18
C GLY A 102 -19.57 22.14 2.11
N SER A 103 -19.26 22.61 0.89
CA SER A 103 -18.64 21.80 -0.17
C SER A 103 -17.21 21.35 0.15
N SER A 104 -16.56 21.90 1.19
CA SER A 104 -15.24 21.44 1.64
C SER A 104 -15.24 19.95 2.01
N ILE A 105 -16.29 19.45 2.66
CA ILE A 105 -16.39 18.03 3.04
C ILE A 105 -16.36 17.12 1.79
N LYS A 106 -17.06 17.52 0.73
CA LYS A 106 -17.03 16.81 -0.56
C LYS A 106 -15.63 16.87 -1.17
N ARG A 107 -14.99 18.03 -1.20
CA ARG A 107 -13.64 18.19 -1.76
C ARG A 107 -12.62 17.36 -0.98
N ASP A 108 -12.66 17.40 0.34
CA ASP A 108 -11.75 16.63 1.20
C ASP A 108 -11.96 15.11 0.99
N ALA A 109 -13.22 14.67 0.85
CA ALA A 109 -13.54 13.28 0.52
C ALA A 109 -13.03 12.88 -0.88
N GLN A 110 -13.12 13.76 -1.87
CA GLN A 110 -12.57 13.53 -3.21
C GLN A 110 -11.05 13.40 -3.17
N VAL A 111 -10.36 14.35 -2.54
CA VAL A 111 -8.89 14.31 -2.39
C VAL A 111 -8.44 13.04 -1.68
N SER A 112 -9.10 12.64 -0.59
CA SER A 112 -8.80 11.41 0.12
C SER A 112 -9.06 10.15 -0.73
N THR A 113 -10.13 10.14 -1.52
CA THR A 113 -10.44 9.05 -2.45
C THR A 113 -9.38 8.93 -3.54
N ASP A 114 -8.97 10.05 -4.14
CA ASP A 114 -7.97 10.07 -5.20
C ASP A 114 -6.61 9.59 -4.69
N ARG A 115 -6.20 10.03 -3.49
CA ARG A 115 -4.95 9.59 -2.85
C ARG A 115 -4.98 8.12 -2.45
N THR A 116 -6.10 7.64 -1.93
CA THR A 116 -6.31 6.22 -1.64
C THR A 116 -6.21 5.37 -2.92
N ASN A 117 -6.84 5.83 -4.01
CA ASN A 117 -6.76 5.14 -5.30
C ASN A 117 -5.33 5.09 -5.82
N GLU A 118 -4.57 6.17 -5.70
CA GLU A 118 -3.16 6.23 -6.09
C GLU A 118 -2.31 5.25 -5.28
N MET A 119 -2.49 5.23 -3.95
CA MET A 119 -1.82 4.29 -3.04
C MET A 119 -2.10 2.82 -3.38
N ILE A 120 -3.31 2.49 -3.81
CA ILE A 120 -3.68 1.11 -4.19
C ILE A 120 -3.12 0.76 -5.58
N GLU A 121 -3.28 1.66 -6.54
CA GLU A 121 -3.06 1.36 -7.95
C GLU A 121 -1.59 1.42 -8.35
N MET A 122 -0.82 2.37 -7.79
CA MET A 122 0.57 2.58 -8.22
C MET A 122 1.49 1.39 -7.90
N PRO A 123 1.53 0.85 -6.66
CA PRO A 123 2.33 -0.34 -6.37
C PRO A 123 1.84 -1.58 -7.12
N PHE A 124 0.53 -1.70 -7.33
CA PHE A 124 -0.04 -2.83 -8.07
C PHE A 124 0.34 -2.79 -9.56
N ARG A 125 0.27 -1.61 -10.18
CA ARG A 125 0.68 -1.39 -11.57
C ARG A 125 2.17 -1.63 -11.75
N TYR A 126 2.99 -1.20 -10.78
CA TYR A 126 4.42 -1.49 -10.77
C TYR A 126 4.67 -3.00 -10.90
N VAL A 127 4.00 -3.83 -10.09
CA VAL A 127 4.13 -5.30 -10.19
C VAL A 127 3.75 -5.82 -11.57
N LYS A 128 2.60 -5.39 -12.09
CA LYS A 128 2.13 -5.83 -13.42
C LYS A 128 3.10 -5.50 -14.54
N GLN A 129 3.61 -4.27 -14.57
CA GLN A 129 4.60 -3.84 -15.57
C GLN A 129 5.89 -4.63 -15.43
N HIS A 130 6.39 -4.74 -14.20
CA HIS A 130 7.65 -5.40 -13.94
C HIS A 130 7.60 -6.92 -14.19
N MET A 131 6.44 -7.55 -14.04
CA MET A 131 6.17 -8.93 -14.45
C MET A 131 6.17 -9.11 -15.97
N ALA A 132 5.60 -8.16 -16.72
CA ALA A 132 5.60 -8.20 -18.19
C ALA A 132 7.03 -8.07 -18.74
N ASP A 133 7.86 -7.23 -18.12
CA ASP A 133 9.24 -6.98 -18.54
C ASP A 133 10.20 -8.12 -18.20
N ASN A 134 9.92 -8.88 -17.14
CA ASN A 134 10.83 -9.93 -16.62
C ASN A 134 10.19 -11.32 -16.69
N LEU A 135 9.73 -11.71 -17.89
CA LEU A 135 9.19 -13.04 -18.15
C LEU A 135 10.18 -14.14 -17.68
N GLY A 136 9.88 -14.79 -16.55
CA GLY A 136 10.61 -15.97 -16.08
C GLY A 136 11.50 -15.80 -14.85
N VAL A 137 11.64 -14.61 -14.26
CA VAL A 137 12.29 -14.49 -12.94
C VAL A 137 11.27 -14.84 -11.86
N GLY A 138 11.53 -15.92 -11.12
CA GLY A 138 10.70 -16.40 -10.01
C GLY A 138 10.67 -15.44 -8.84
N ARG A 139 9.92 -14.34 -8.97
CA ARG A 139 9.72 -13.33 -7.93
C ARG A 139 8.72 -13.81 -6.89
N SER A 140 9.06 -13.63 -5.62
CA SER A 140 8.25 -14.08 -4.48
C SER A 140 7.67 -12.86 -3.76
N SER A 141 6.61 -12.29 -4.32
CA SER A 141 5.78 -11.31 -3.63
C SER A 141 4.32 -11.72 -3.65
N MET A 142 3.56 -11.21 -2.69
CA MET A 142 2.14 -11.50 -2.57
C MET A 142 1.39 -11.27 -3.90
N VAL A 143 1.57 -10.09 -4.48
CA VAL A 143 0.83 -9.69 -5.67
C VAL A 143 1.27 -10.51 -6.88
N ALA A 144 2.58 -10.69 -7.09
CA ALA A 144 3.10 -11.45 -8.22
C ALA A 144 2.65 -12.92 -8.18
N GLU A 145 2.75 -13.58 -7.02
CA GLU A 145 2.34 -14.98 -6.86
C GLU A 145 0.84 -15.17 -7.08
N ASN A 146 0.00 -14.24 -6.63
CA ASN A 146 -1.45 -14.32 -6.83
C ASN A 146 -1.85 -13.98 -8.28
N LEU A 147 -1.17 -13.05 -8.94
CA LEU A 147 -1.39 -12.75 -10.36
C LEU A 147 -1.02 -13.95 -11.26
N GLN A 148 0.10 -14.62 -11.01
CA GLN A 148 0.48 -15.84 -11.73
C GLN A 148 -0.51 -17.00 -11.54
N ARG A 149 -1.12 -17.11 -10.35
CA ARG A 149 -2.20 -18.10 -10.11
C ARG A 149 -3.45 -17.75 -10.89
N MET A 150 -3.82 -16.48 -10.92
CA MET A 150 -5.00 -15.98 -11.65
C MET A 150 -4.91 -16.20 -13.16
N GLU A 151 -3.71 -16.22 -13.75
CA GLU A 151 -3.56 -16.53 -15.18
C GLU A 151 -4.12 -17.90 -15.57
N LYS A 152 -4.24 -18.83 -14.60
CA LYS A 152 -4.77 -20.18 -14.78
C LYS A 152 -6.28 -20.30 -14.59
N GLU A 153 -6.97 -19.23 -14.17
CA GLU A 153 -8.41 -19.21 -13.91
C GLU A 153 -9.24 -18.64 -15.08
N ASP A 154 -10.56 -18.87 -15.06
CA ASP A 154 -11.51 -18.38 -16.05
C ASP A 154 -11.45 -16.84 -16.19
N GLY A 155 -11.49 -16.36 -17.43
CA GLY A 155 -11.39 -14.95 -17.78
C GLY A 155 -12.48 -14.08 -17.14
N ALA A 156 -13.67 -14.65 -16.91
CA ALA A 156 -14.81 -13.93 -16.31
C ALA A 156 -14.56 -13.52 -14.85
N LEU A 157 -13.72 -14.24 -14.10
CA LEU A 157 -13.46 -13.99 -12.67
C LEU A 157 -12.29 -13.02 -12.42
N LYS A 158 -11.45 -12.76 -13.44
CA LYS A 158 -10.24 -11.95 -13.31
C LYS A 158 -10.46 -10.55 -12.72
N PRO A 159 -11.48 -9.77 -13.14
CA PRO A 159 -11.69 -8.42 -12.58
C PRO A 159 -12.05 -8.43 -11.09
N MET A 160 -12.87 -9.39 -10.67
CA MET A 160 -13.27 -9.55 -9.27
C MET A 160 -12.08 -10.00 -8.41
N PHE A 161 -11.30 -10.96 -8.90
CA PHE A 161 -10.09 -11.42 -8.23
C PHE A 161 -9.06 -10.31 -8.08
N GLU A 162 -8.81 -9.54 -9.15
CA GLU A 162 -7.88 -8.41 -9.12
C GLU A 162 -8.29 -7.36 -8.08
N THR A 163 -9.58 -7.04 -8.02
CA THR A 163 -10.12 -6.11 -7.01
C THR A 163 -9.90 -6.65 -5.59
N ALA A 164 -10.16 -7.94 -5.36
CA ALA A 164 -9.92 -8.58 -4.07
C ALA A 164 -8.43 -8.61 -3.70
N LEU A 165 -7.55 -8.86 -4.67
CA LEU A 165 -6.11 -8.87 -4.48
C LEU A 165 -5.57 -7.49 -4.13
N LYS A 166 -6.03 -6.43 -4.81
CA LYS A 166 -5.68 -5.03 -4.49
C LYS A 166 -6.04 -4.69 -3.05
N ARG A 167 -7.26 -5.03 -2.62
CA ARG A 167 -7.70 -4.83 -1.23
C ARG A 167 -6.84 -5.60 -0.24
N ALA A 168 -6.63 -6.89 -0.47
CA ALA A 168 -5.83 -7.74 0.40
C ALA A 168 -4.37 -7.25 0.52
N ALA A 169 -3.76 -6.81 -0.59
CA ALA A 169 -2.41 -6.25 -0.60
C ALA A 169 -2.33 -4.93 0.18
N THR A 170 -3.34 -4.08 0.03
CA THR A 170 -3.44 -2.81 0.78
C THR A 170 -3.52 -3.07 2.28
N THR A 171 -4.38 -4.00 2.71
CA THR A 171 -4.46 -4.40 4.14
C THR A 171 -3.14 -5.00 4.63
N ALA A 172 -2.48 -5.83 3.82
CA ALA A 172 -1.18 -6.43 4.18
C ALA A 172 -0.12 -5.39 4.51
N PHE A 173 -0.13 -4.28 3.78
CA PHE A 173 0.89 -3.25 3.83
C PHE A 173 0.56 -2.15 4.84
N ALA A 174 -0.70 -1.70 4.88
CA ALA A 174 -1.13 -0.64 5.79
C ALA A 174 -1.17 -1.11 7.26
N GLY A 175 -1.32 -2.41 7.51
CA GLY A 175 -1.39 -2.97 8.86
C GLY A 175 -2.69 -2.62 9.55
N GLU A 176 -3.69 -3.49 9.40
CA GLU A 176 -4.86 -3.57 10.30
C GLU A 176 -4.78 -4.82 11.17
#